data_AF-A0A1B7KME8-F1
#
_entry.id   AF-A0A1B7KME8-F1
#
_cell.length_a   1.000
_cell.length_b   1.000
_cell.length_c   1.000
_cell.angle_alpha   90.00
_cell.angle_beta   90.00
_cell.angle_gamma   90.00
#
_symmetry.space_group_name_H-M   'P 1'
#
loop_
_entity.id
_entity.type
_entity.pdbx_description
1 polymer ?
#
loop_
_entity_poly.entity_id
_entity_poly.type
_entity_poly.pdbx_seq_one_letter_code
_entity_poly.pdbx_strand_id
1 'polypeptide(L)'
;MVDIIKEKLENNGYSFVAKMDWDRMPLYTAYSLLQEGYALSDLFGVKVVTDSTIHCYSILGILHNSFKPIEGQFEDNIAIEKSIFSRYLQTKVIINGMEVKVTIQTEAD
;
A
#
# COMPACT_ATOMS: atom_id res chain seq x y z
N MET A 1 5.08 4.78 -10.81
CA MET A 1 5.22 4.54 -9.35
C MET A 1 5.10 3.07 -9.03
N VAL A 2 4.00 2.43 -9.47
CA VAL A 2 3.85 0.97 -9.47
C VAL A 2 5.07 0.27 -10.08
N ASP A 3 5.57 0.71 -11.23
CA ASP A 3 6.74 0.09 -11.88
C ASP A 3 8.03 0.18 -11.05
N ILE A 4 8.22 1.28 -10.32
CA ILE A 4 9.39 1.50 -9.46
C ILE A 4 9.36 0.54 -8.26
N ILE A 5 8.19 0.39 -7.65
CA ILE A 5 7.97 -0.56 -6.56
C ILE A 5 8.18 -1.98 -7.09
N LYS A 6 7.70 -2.29 -8.30
CA LYS A 6 7.84 -3.62 -8.92
C LYS A 6 9.30 -4.00 -9.10
N GLU A 7 10.07 -3.10 -9.72
CA GLU A 7 11.50 -3.30 -9.97
C GLU A 7 12.26 -3.53 -8.66
N LYS A 8 11.91 -2.84 -7.57
CA LYS A 8 12.57 -3.02 -6.27
C LYS A 8 12.18 -4.31 -5.57
N LEU A 9 10.97 -4.80 -5.75
CA LEU A 9 10.58 -6.11 -5.22
C LEU A 9 11.27 -7.25 -5.99
N GLU A 10 11.36 -7.13 -7.32
CA GLU A 10 12.07 -8.10 -8.17
C GLU A 10 13.57 -8.16 -7.84
N ASN A 11 14.23 -7.01 -7.65
CA ASN A 11 15.65 -6.95 -7.26
C ASN A 11 15.96 -7.60 -5.90
N ASN A 12 14.97 -7.70 -5.01
CA ASN A 12 15.13 -8.31 -3.68
C ASN A 12 14.69 -9.78 -3.65
N GLY A 13 14.42 -10.41 -4.80
CA GLY A 13 14.06 -11.82 -4.90
C GLY A 13 12.59 -12.13 -4.59
N TYR A 14 11.72 -11.12 -4.47
CA TYR A 14 10.30 -11.28 -4.21
C TYR A 14 9.50 -11.25 -5.51
N SER A 15 9.78 -12.21 -6.40
CA SER A 15 9.10 -12.35 -7.71
C SER A 15 7.65 -12.86 -7.62
N PHE A 16 7.15 -13.18 -6.42
CA PHE A 16 5.83 -13.79 -6.17
C PHE A 16 4.70 -12.79 -5.86
N VAL A 17 4.92 -11.49 -6.07
CA VAL A 17 3.85 -10.49 -5.90
C VAL A 17 2.78 -10.71 -6.96
N ALA A 18 1.61 -11.21 -6.52
CA ALA A 18 0.57 -11.72 -7.41
C ALA A 18 -0.04 -10.61 -8.27
N LYS A 19 -0.36 -9.46 -7.67
CA LYS A 19 -0.97 -8.31 -8.36
C LYS A 19 -0.55 -7.01 -7.69
N MET A 20 -0.11 -6.06 -8.51
CA MET A 20 0.05 -4.68 -8.09
C MET A 20 -0.79 -3.80 -9.01
N ASP A 21 -1.82 -3.18 -8.45
CA ASP A 21 -2.77 -2.36 -9.21
C ASP A 21 -2.94 -1.00 -8.52
N TRP A 22 -3.39 -0.02 -9.29
CA TRP A 22 -3.87 1.24 -8.76
C TRP A 22 -5.21 0.98 -8.06
N ASP A 23 -5.32 1.46 -6.83
CA ASP A 23 -6.61 1.54 -6.19
C ASP A 23 -7.46 2.59 -6.93
N ARG A 24 -8.46 2.12 -7.68
CA ARG A 24 -9.34 2.98 -8.48
C ARG A 24 -10.55 3.35 -7.64
N MET A 25 -10.53 4.57 -7.12
CA MET A 25 -11.67 5.09 -6.40
C MET A 25 -12.79 5.53 -7.38
N PRO A 26 -14.07 5.27 -7.07
CA PRO A 26 -15.19 5.79 -7.85
C PRO A 26 -15.16 7.33 -7.96
N LEU A 27 -15.55 7.86 -9.12
CA LEU A 27 -15.49 9.30 -9.42
C LEU A 27 -16.25 10.16 -8.40
N TYR A 28 -17.43 9.70 -7.97
CA TYR A 28 -18.24 10.41 -6.99
C TYR A 28 -17.52 10.55 -5.64
N THR A 29 -16.93 9.45 -5.15
CA THR A 29 -16.16 9.44 -3.90
C THR A 29 -14.93 10.34 -4.01
N ALA A 30 -14.22 10.29 -5.15
CA ALA A 30 -13.10 11.19 -5.42
C ALA A 30 -13.50 12.65 -5.35
N TYR A 31 -14.62 12.99 -5.99
CA TYR A 31 -15.15 14.36 -5.98
C TYR A 31 -15.51 14.83 -4.57
N SER A 32 -16.21 14.00 -3.78
CA SER A 32 -16.60 14.35 -2.40
C SER A 32 -15.38 14.62 -1.51
N LEU A 33 -14.37 13.75 -1.54
CA LEU A 33 -13.16 13.92 -0.72
C LEU A 33 -12.37 15.17 -1.11
N LEU A 34 -12.30 15.50 -2.41
CA LEU A 34 -11.69 16.76 -2.86
C LEU A 34 -12.45 17.99 -2.33
N GLN A 35 -13.78 17.94 -2.28
CA GLN A 35 -14.59 19.02 -1.70
C GLN A 35 -14.36 19.19 -0.19
N GLU A 36 -14.11 18.09 0.52
CA GLU A 36 -13.78 18.09 1.95
C GLU A 36 -12.33 18.57 2.24
N GLY A 37 -11.52 18.79 1.20
CA GLY A 37 -10.16 19.33 1.33
C GLY A 37 -9.06 18.27 1.39
N TYR A 38 -9.35 17.00 1.08
CA TYR A 38 -8.32 15.98 0.94
C TYR A 38 -7.41 16.28 -0.25
N ALA A 39 -6.12 15.92 -0.13
CA ALA A 39 -5.17 16.12 -1.20
C ALA A 39 -5.39 15.09 -2.32
N LEU A 40 -5.08 15.48 -3.56
CA LEU A 40 -5.16 14.57 -4.72
C LEU A 40 -4.32 13.29 -4.52
N SER A 41 -3.21 13.38 -3.77
CA SER A 41 -2.35 12.26 -3.41
C SER A 41 -3.03 11.21 -2.53
N ASP A 42 -4.05 11.57 -1.77
CA ASP A 42 -4.75 10.64 -0.86
C ASP A 42 -5.76 9.75 -1.61
N LEU A 43 -6.14 10.18 -2.82
CA LEU A 43 -7.13 9.51 -3.67
C LEU A 43 -6.53 8.35 -4.45
N PHE A 44 -5.20 8.29 -4.56
CA PHE A 44 -4.50 7.24 -5.28
C PHE A 44 -3.64 6.43 -4.33
N GLY A 45 -3.70 5.11 -4.47
CA GLY A 45 -2.90 4.18 -3.71
C GLY A 45 -2.41 3.03 -4.57
N VAL A 46 -1.36 2.38 -4.09
CA VAL A 46 -0.86 1.13 -4.67
C VAL A 46 -1.34 -0.02 -3.81
N LYS A 47 -2.06 -0.96 -4.41
CA LYS A 47 -2.47 -2.20 -3.76
C LYS A 47 -1.48 -3.29 -4.12
N VAL A 48 -0.91 -3.97 -3.13
CA VAL A 48 0.00 -5.10 -3.27
C VAL A 48 -0.67 -6.34 -2.69
N VAL A 49 -0.80 -7.38 -3.52
CA VAL A 49 -1.37 -8.66 -3.10
C VAL A 49 -0.28 -9.73 -3.01
N THR A 50 -0.21 -10.41 -1.87
CA THR A 50 0.73 -11.49 -1.55
C THR A 50 0.02 -12.81 -1.26
N ASP A 51 0.79 -13.88 -1.15
CA ASP A 51 0.36 -15.24 -0.84
C ASP A 51 0.30 -15.54 0.67
N SER A 52 1.10 -14.85 1.50
CA SER A 52 1.18 -15.06 2.95
C SER A 52 1.31 -13.75 3.74
N THR A 53 0.89 -13.78 5.00
CA THR A 53 1.07 -12.69 5.97
C THR A 53 2.55 -12.39 6.25
N ILE A 54 3.40 -13.43 6.27
CA ILE A 54 4.85 -13.27 6.40
C ILE A 54 5.39 -12.41 5.25
N HIS A 55 4.92 -12.68 4.03
CA HIS A 55 5.31 -11.90 2.86
C HIS A 55 4.79 -10.46 2.91
N CYS A 56 3.65 -10.18 3.55
CA CYS A 56 3.20 -8.80 3.76
C CYS A 56 4.23 -7.98 4.57
N TYR A 57 4.71 -8.54 5.68
CA TYR A 57 5.72 -7.86 6.53
C TYR A 57 7.09 -7.78 5.84
N SER A 58 7.48 -8.80 5.06
CA SER A 58 8.70 -8.72 4.25
C SER A 58 8.65 -7.56 3.24
N ILE A 59 7.54 -7.41 2.53
CA ILE A 59 7.35 -6.32 1.55
C ILE A 59 7.36 -4.96 2.27
N LEU A 60 6.70 -4.85 3.43
CA LEU A 60 6.75 -3.65 4.25
C LEU A 60 8.20 -3.26 4.57
N GLY A 61 9.03 -4.21 4.99
CA GLY A 61 10.44 -3.99 5.27
C GLY A 61 11.22 -3.49 4.05
N ILE A 62 10.98 -4.06 2.86
CA ILE A 62 11.62 -3.60 1.62
C ILE A 62 11.19 -2.19 1.26
N LEU A 63 9.90 -1.87 1.41
CA LEU A 63 9.36 -0.54 1.14
C LEU A 63 9.96 0.51 2.06
N HIS A 64 10.01 0.24 3.38
CA HIS A 64 10.59 1.18 4.35
C HIS A 64 12.11 1.30 4.25
N ASN A 65 12.79 0.29 3.72
CA ASN A 65 14.23 0.38 3.39
C ASN A 65 14.46 1.21 2.11
N SER A 66 13.58 1.08 1.12
CA SER A 66 13.74 1.73 -0.19
C SER A 66 13.21 3.17 -0.21
N PHE A 67 12.18 3.45 0.58
CA PHE A 67 11.46 4.73 0.59
C PHE A 67 11.25 5.20 2.02
N LYS A 68 11.33 6.52 2.23
CA LYS A 68 11.13 7.11 3.55
C LYS A 68 9.65 6.95 3.97
N PRO A 69 9.35 6.24 5.08
CA PRO A 69 7.99 6.18 5.61
C PRO A 69 7.60 7.51 6.25
N ILE A 70 6.30 7.80 6.22
CA ILE A 70 5.72 8.94 6.93
C ILE A 70 5.37 8.48 8.35
N GLU A 71 5.92 9.16 9.35
CA GLU A 71 5.72 8.80 10.76
C GLU A 71 4.23 8.88 11.14
N GLY A 72 3.77 7.92 11.93
CA GLY A 72 2.38 7.85 12.39
C GLY A 72 1.35 7.43 11.34
N GLN A 73 1.77 7.15 10.10
CA GLN A 73 0.89 6.72 8.99
C GLN A 73 1.01 5.23 8.66
N PHE A 74 1.45 4.42 9.64
CA PHE A 74 1.51 2.97 9.53
C PHE A 74 0.40 2.34 10.37
N GLU A 75 -0.44 1.54 9.73
CA GLU A 75 -1.55 0.81 10.35
C GLU A 75 -1.36 -0.69 10.11
N ASP A 76 -1.23 -1.44 11.20
CA ASP A 76 -1.18 -2.90 11.16
C ASP A 76 -2.55 -3.49 11.50
N ASN A 77 -3.40 -3.64 10.48
CA ASN A 77 -4.71 -4.27 10.64
C ASN A 77 -4.64 -5.81 10.58
N ILE A 78 -3.45 -6.40 10.38
CA ILE A 78 -3.27 -7.86 10.50
C ILE A 78 -3.17 -8.24 11.98
N ALA A 79 -2.40 -7.48 12.75
CA ALA A 79 -2.22 -7.68 14.19
C ALA A 79 -3.39 -7.14 15.02
N ILE A 80 -3.96 -6.01 14.60
CA ILE A 80 -5.17 -5.45 15.21
C ILE A 80 -6.35 -6.22 14.60
N GLU A 81 -6.83 -7.27 15.27
CA GLU A 81 -7.96 -8.12 14.83
C GLU A 81 -9.31 -7.37 14.84
N LYS A 82 -9.40 -6.24 14.12
CA LYS A 82 -10.54 -5.32 14.17
C LYS A 82 -11.76 -5.89 13.44
N SER A 83 -11.53 -6.65 12.36
CA SER A 83 -12.57 -7.39 11.63
C SER A 83 -11.94 -8.49 10.77
N ILE A 84 -12.70 -9.57 10.53
CA ILE A 84 -12.31 -10.66 9.61
C ILE A 84 -12.02 -10.14 8.20
N PHE A 85 -12.67 -9.05 7.77
CA PHE A 85 -12.59 -8.51 6.40
C PHE A 85 -11.57 -7.37 6.23
N SER A 86 -10.80 -7.05 7.27
CA SER A 86 -9.89 -5.90 7.27
C SER A 86 -8.44 -6.31 7.55
N ARG A 87 -8.01 -7.46 7.03
CA ARG A 87 -6.64 -7.95 7.21
C ARG A 87 -5.71 -7.38 6.13
N TYR A 88 -5.06 -6.27 6.44
CA TYR A 88 -4.06 -5.67 5.57
C TYR A 88 -3.08 -4.81 6.38
N LEU A 89 -1.91 -4.54 5.79
CA LEU A 89 -0.99 -3.52 6.26
C LEU A 89 -1.18 -2.27 5.40
N GLN A 90 -1.25 -1.10 6.03
CA GLN A 90 -1.29 0.16 5.32
C GLN A 90 -0.13 1.04 5.76
N THR A 91 0.58 1.62 4.80
CA THR A 91 1.67 2.56 5.06
C THR A 91 1.65 3.68 4.05
N LYS A 92 2.05 4.88 4.47
CA LYS A 92 2.34 5.99 3.54
C LYS A 92 3.85 6.19 3.43
N VAL A 93 4.36 6.25 2.20
CA VAL A 93 5.80 6.43 1.90
C VAL A 93 5.99 7.57 0.91
N ILE A 94 7.16 8.19 0.94
CA ILE A 94 7.51 9.28 0.00
C ILE A 94 8.31 8.68 -1.17
N ILE A 95 7.77 8.80 -2.39
CA ILE A 95 8.41 8.36 -3.63
C ILE A 95 8.58 9.59 -4.53
N ASN A 96 9.82 9.95 -4.84
CA ASN A 96 10.16 11.11 -5.67
C ASN A 96 9.46 12.41 -5.22
N GLY A 97 9.34 12.63 -3.92
CA GLY A 97 8.70 13.82 -3.33
C GLY A 97 7.17 13.79 -3.29
N MET A 98 6.53 12.70 -3.73
CA MET A 98 5.09 12.50 -3.61
C MET A 98 4.77 11.47 -2.53
N GLU A 99 3.74 11.75 -1.73
CA GLU A 99 3.23 10.79 -0.76
C GLU A 99 2.37 9.75 -1.48
N VAL A 100 2.69 8.48 -1.25
CA VAL A 100 1.99 7.35 -1.85
C VAL A 100 1.50 6.43 -0.75
N LYS A 101 0.20 6.19 -0.74
CA LYS A 101 -0.43 5.19 0.11
C LYS A 101 -0.20 3.81 -0.48
N VAL A 102 0.33 2.88 0.30
CA VAL A 102 0.54 1.48 -0.09
C VAL A 102 -0.24 0.58 0.86
N THR A 103 -1.07 -0.27 0.28
CA THR A 103 -1.87 -1.27 1.00
C THR A 103 -1.38 -2.66 0.62
N ILE A 104 -0.95 -3.45 1.59
CA ILE A 104 -0.41 -4.79 1.40
C ILE A 104 -1.38 -5.78 2.03
N GLN A 105 -1.87 -6.74 1.26
CA GLN A 105 -2.79 -7.76 1.74
C GLN A 105 -2.50 -9.12 1.11
N THR A 106 -3.04 -10.17 1.71
CA THR A 106 -3.05 -11.54 1.20
C THR A 106 -4.13 -11.73 0.13
N GLU A 107 -3.96 -12.68 -0.78
CA GLU A 107 -4.95 -13.04 -1.82
C GLU A 107 -6.14 -13.83 -1.26
N ALA A 108 -5.96 -14.50 -0.12
CA ALA A 108 -6.88 -15.49 0.42
C ALA A 108 -7.89 -14.97 1.46
N ASP A 109 -7.99 -13.66 1.69
CA ASP A 109 -8.89 -13.05 2.69
C ASP A 109 -10.03 -12.23 2.06
#